data_AF-A0A7L4RI23-F1
#
_entry.id   AF-A0A7L4RI23-F1
#
_cell.length_a   1.000
_cell.length_b   1.000
_cell.length_c   1.000
_cell.angle_alpha   90.00
_cell.angle_beta   90.00
_cell.angle_gamma   90.00
#
_symmetry.space_group_name_H-M   'P 1'
#
loop_
_entity.id
_entity.type
_entity.pdbx_description
1 polymer ?
#
loop_
_entity_poly.entity_id
_entity_poly.type
_entity_poly.pdbx_seq_one_letter_code
_entity_poly.pdbx_strand_id
1 'polypeptide(L)'
;MGLFGKIKSSVSDTIREKRISDDFHSAKKLILLDLSEIQLKKLCSVNGCGPRNVKFDIADMDLKKKRLTKDDFAGSLASKLSSEDLLRQLPNDARKKLEYQISELNRKWKLGDYAERLIPEQNQAQSSSETQPIVQVESDNFVADDKFNHIINAICDYRPPRRFDEEKDYEITLYSHLQLAFPKVSMANQYKLGDTRCDIKLDNFAIEIKKSPSDQELRRLQEQISRYSKYPNFRKIIVVIFDADRQSTSNFCNTIKQTNVIDRVTVIADYRVVMEDGKLK
;
A
#
# COMPACT_ATOMS: atom_id res chain seq x y z
N MET A 1 -14.76 18.52 27.80
CA MET A 1 -15.24 17.39 26.95
C MET A 1 -16.17 16.51 27.76
N GLY A 2 -17.46 16.44 27.38
CA GLY A 2 -18.50 15.73 28.13
C GLY A 2 -18.44 14.20 28.01
N LEU A 3 -19.02 13.50 28.98
CA LEU A 3 -19.08 12.04 29.12
C LEU A 3 -19.48 11.32 27.81
N PHE A 4 -20.36 11.93 27.02
CA PHE A 4 -20.85 11.42 25.73
C PHE A 4 -19.79 11.35 24.62
N GLY A 5 -18.77 12.22 24.64
CA GLY A 5 -17.68 12.19 23.65
C GLY A 5 -16.76 10.98 23.84
N LYS A 6 -16.47 10.63 25.11
CA LYS A 6 -15.64 9.47 25.47
C LYS A 6 -16.30 8.13 25.13
N ILE A 7 -17.64 8.06 25.22
CA ILE A 7 -18.39 6.84 24.88
C ILE A 7 -18.39 6.61 23.36
N LYS A 8 -18.54 7.66 22.55
CA LYS A 8 -18.54 7.55 21.08
C LYS A 8 -17.18 7.11 20.51
N SER A 9 -16.08 7.65 21.02
CA SER A 9 -14.74 7.24 20.58
C SER A 9 -14.48 5.76 20.92
N SER A 10 -14.80 5.34 22.15
CA SER A 10 -14.61 3.96 22.60
C SER A 10 -15.41 2.92 21.80
N VAL A 11 -16.65 3.24 21.41
CA VAL A 11 -17.47 2.34 20.57
C VAL A 11 -16.92 2.26 19.14
N SER A 12 -16.44 3.37 18.58
CA SER A 12 -15.82 3.40 17.25
C SER A 12 -14.57 2.52 17.19
N ASP A 13 -13.70 2.65 18.19
CA ASP A 13 -12.46 1.87 18.30
C ASP A 13 -12.77 0.37 18.40
N THR A 14 -13.75 -0.02 19.21
CA THR A 14 -14.18 -1.42 19.39
C THR A 14 -14.71 -2.03 18.09
N ILE A 15 -15.54 -1.30 17.33
CA ILE A 15 -16.07 -1.78 16.04
C ILE A 15 -14.93 -1.96 15.04
N ARG A 16 -13.95 -1.06 15.08
CA ARG A 16 -12.80 -1.07 14.19
C ARG A 16 -11.85 -2.24 14.49
N GLU A 17 -11.48 -2.44 15.75
CA GLU A 17 -10.67 -3.58 16.19
C GLU A 17 -11.32 -4.92 15.79
N LYS A 18 -12.64 -5.01 15.93
CA LYS A 18 -13.39 -6.19 15.47
C LYS A 18 -13.27 -6.42 13.97
N ARG A 19 -13.41 -5.38 13.14
CA ARG A 19 -13.27 -5.49 11.68
C ARG A 19 -11.85 -5.89 11.26
N ILE A 20 -10.84 -5.33 11.91
CA ILE A 20 -9.43 -5.72 11.70
C ILE A 20 -9.28 -7.21 12.00
N SER A 21 -9.73 -7.64 13.17
CA SER A 21 -9.69 -9.04 13.58
C SER A 21 -10.41 -9.96 12.59
N ASP A 22 -11.58 -9.58 12.08
CA ASP A 22 -12.36 -10.36 11.11
C ASP A 22 -11.65 -10.49 9.75
N ASP A 23 -10.99 -9.44 9.27
CA ASP A 23 -10.19 -9.46 8.05
C ASP A 23 -8.99 -10.42 8.18
N PHE A 24 -8.24 -10.33 9.29
CA PHE A 24 -7.12 -11.22 9.56
C PHE A 24 -7.58 -12.67 9.74
N HIS A 25 -8.72 -12.89 10.40
CA HIS A 25 -9.32 -14.21 10.53
C HIS A 25 -9.66 -14.80 9.14
N SER A 26 -10.27 -14.00 8.26
CA SER A 26 -10.64 -14.40 6.91
C SER A 26 -9.42 -14.76 6.06
N ALA A 27 -8.37 -13.95 6.11
CA ALA A 27 -7.11 -14.22 5.41
C ALA A 27 -6.47 -15.54 5.87
N LYS A 28 -6.36 -15.76 7.19
CA LYS A 28 -5.87 -17.03 7.75
C LYS A 28 -6.68 -18.21 7.24
N LYS A 29 -8.02 -18.10 7.27
CA LYS A 29 -8.93 -19.17 6.85
C LYS A 29 -8.75 -19.53 5.38
N LEU A 30 -8.64 -18.53 4.49
CA LEU A 30 -8.43 -18.75 3.07
C LEU A 30 -7.13 -19.51 2.77
N ILE A 31 -6.02 -19.12 3.41
CA ILE A 31 -4.74 -19.82 3.23
C ILE A 31 -4.81 -21.26 3.77
N LEU A 32 -5.47 -21.47 4.91
CA LEU A 32 -5.64 -22.79 5.48
C LEU A 32 -6.48 -23.72 4.58
N LEU A 33 -7.42 -23.16 3.80
CA LEU A 33 -8.19 -23.93 2.83
C LEU A 33 -7.37 -24.41 1.63
N ASP A 34 -6.15 -23.93 1.41
CA ASP A 34 -5.24 -24.50 0.39
C ASP A 34 -4.58 -25.81 0.85
N LEU A 35 -4.55 -26.09 2.16
CA LEU A 35 -3.92 -27.29 2.71
C LEU A 35 -4.78 -28.55 2.52
N SER A 36 -4.17 -29.73 2.50
CA SER A 36 -4.93 -30.98 2.54
C SER A 36 -5.63 -31.16 3.90
N GLU A 37 -6.72 -31.95 3.92
CA GLU A 37 -7.43 -32.26 5.16
C GLU A 37 -6.53 -32.94 6.20
N ILE A 38 -5.57 -33.76 5.74
CA ILE A 38 -4.58 -34.43 6.59
C ILE A 38 -3.67 -33.40 7.28
N GLN A 39 -3.18 -32.41 6.53
CA GLN A 39 -2.35 -31.33 7.07
C GLN A 39 -3.11 -30.49 8.10
N LEU A 40 -4.37 -30.16 7.83
CA LEU A 40 -5.21 -29.39 8.77
C LEU A 40 -5.48 -30.15 10.07
N LYS A 41 -5.79 -31.46 9.98
CA LYS A 41 -5.94 -32.31 11.17
C LYS A 41 -4.67 -32.40 11.99
N LYS A 42 -3.51 -32.56 11.32
CA LYS A 42 -2.20 -32.58 11.99
C LYS A 42 -1.94 -31.27 12.74
N LEU A 43 -2.15 -30.12 12.09
CA LEU A 43 -2.01 -28.81 12.74
C LEU A 43 -2.97 -28.65 13.91
N CYS A 44 -4.23 -29.06 13.77
CA CYS A 44 -5.20 -29.02 14.87
C CYS A 44 -4.77 -29.87 16.08
N SER A 45 -4.22 -31.06 15.82
CA SER A 45 -3.72 -31.97 16.85
C SER A 45 -2.53 -31.37 17.60
N VAL A 46 -1.53 -30.87 16.87
CA VAL A 46 -0.32 -30.24 17.45
C VAL A 46 -0.67 -29.05 18.34
N ASN A 47 -1.69 -28.28 17.97
CA ASN A 47 -2.06 -27.05 18.68
C ASN A 47 -3.27 -27.22 19.63
N GLY A 48 -3.75 -28.45 19.85
CA GLY A 48 -4.90 -28.71 20.73
C GLY A 48 -6.19 -27.96 20.35
N CYS A 49 -6.35 -27.61 19.07
CA CYS A 49 -7.33 -26.62 18.62
C CYS A 49 -8.38 -27.20 17.67
N GLY A 50 -8.58 -28.52 17.64
CA GLY A 50 -9.57 -29.18 16.79
C GLY A 50 -11.02 -28.68 17.02
N PRO A 51 -11.85 -28.64 15.96
CA PRO A 51 -13.27 -28.35 16.08
C PRO A 51 -14.01 -29.49 16.79
N ARG A 52 -15.08 -29.17 17.51
CA ARG A 52 -15.94 -30.17 18.15
C ARG A 52 -16.89 -30.76 17.10
N ASN A 53 -17.03 -32.08 17.09
CA ASN A 53 -17.91 -32.81 16.17
C ASN A 53 -19.38 -32.85 16.60
N VAL A 54 -19.81 -31.88 17.42
CA VAL A 54 -21.15 -31.82 17.99
C VAL A 54 -21.73 -30.44 17.75
N LYS A 55 -22.96 -30.36 17.24
CA LYS A 55 -23.71 -29.11 17.09
C LYS A 55 -25.01 -29.23 17.86
N PHE A 56 -25.35 -28.20 18.62
CA PHE A 56 -26.65 -28.09 19.27
C PHE A 56 -27.69 -27.78 18.20
N ASP A 57 -28.65 -28.68 18.02
CA ASP A 57 -29.79 -28.47 17.15
C ASP A 57 -30.87 -27.72 17.93
N ILE A 58 -31.13 -26.48 17.54
CA ILE A 58 -32.10 -25.62 18.24
C ILE A 58 -33.52 -26.13 18.02
N ALA A 59 -33.79 -26.78 16.88
CA ALA A 59 -35.13 -27.29 16.57
C ALA A 59 -35.49 -28.50 17.44
N ASP A 60 -34.51 -29.36 17.72
CA ASP A 60 -34.72 -30.62 18.46
C ASP A 60 -34.22 -30.55 19.91
N MET A 61 -33.66 -29.41 20.34
CA MET A 61 -33.00 -29.20 21.64
C MET A 61 -31.98 -30.29 22.02
N ASP A 62 -31.35 -30.92 21.03
CA ASP A 62 -30.45 -32.06 21.21
C ASP A 62 -29.10 -31.87 20.51
N LEU A 63 -28.08 -32.57 20.99
CA LEU A 63 -26.72 -32.55 20.47
C LEU A 63 -26.56 -33.59 19.36
N LYS A 64 -26.53 -33.14 18.10
CA LYS A 64 -26.28 -34.02 16.97
C LYS A 64 -24.78 -34.08 16.63
N LYS A 65 -24.27 -35.29 16.43
CA LYS A 65 -22.93 -35.51 15.88
C LYS A 65 -22.90 -35.05 14.42
N LYS A 66 -22.05 -34.08 14.10
CA LYS A 66 -21.83 -33.59 12.74
C LYS A 66 -20.50 -34.12 12.22
N ARG A 67 -20.48 -34.56 10.96
CA ARG A 67 -19.22 -34.83 10.27
C ARG A 67 -18.44 -33.52 10.09
N LEU A 68 -17.21 -33.49 10.60
CA LEU A 68 -16.32 -32.35 10.46
C LEU A 68 -15.81 -32.26 9.02
N THR A 69 -15.85 -31.05 8.48
CA THR A 69 -15.38 -30.70 7.15
C THR A 69 -14.03 -29.99 7.23
N LYS A 70 -13.34 -29.92 6.09
CA LYS A 70 -12.11 -29.14 5.94
C LYS A 70 -12.26 -27.69 6.42
N ASP A 71 -13.41 -27.07 6.15
CA ASP A 71 -13.74 -25.71 6.58
C ASP A 71 -13.83 -25.59 8.10
N ASP A 72 -14.41 -26.59 8.78
CA ASP A 72 -14.50 -26.61 10.25
C ASP A 72 -13.09 -26.62 10.89
N PHE A 73 -12.14 -27.37 10.33
CA PHE A 73 -10.74 -27.40 10.80
C PHE A 73 -10.01 -26.08 10.50
N ALA A 74 -10.15 -25.54 9.28
CA ALA A 74 -9.53 -24.27 8.91
C ALA A 74 -10.05 -23.11 9.77
N GLY A 75 -11.36 -23.03 10.02
CA GLY A 75 -11.97 -22.01 10.88
C GLY A 75 -11.51 -22.12 12.35
N SER A 76 -11.38 -23.34 12.87
CA SER A 76 -10.90 -23.57 14.23
C SER A 76 -9.43 -23.13 14.40
N LEU A 77 -8.57 -23.39 13.42
CA LEU A 77 -7.18 -22.91 13.41
C LEU A 77 -7.12 -21.38 13.27
N ALA A 78 -7.86 -20.80 12.32
CA ALA A 78 -7.86 -19.36 12.08
C ALA A 78 -8.39 -18.55 13.28
N SER A 79 -9.25 -19.12 14.12
CA SER A 79 -9.77 -18.45 15.32
C SER A 79 -8.85 -18.57 16.53
N LYS A 80 -8.13 -19.70 16.67
CA LYS A 80 -7.35 -20.00 17.88
C LYS A 80 -5.86 -19.70 17.76
N LEU A 81 -5.30 -19.68 16.56
CA LEU A 81 -3.88 -19.40 16.35
C LEU A 81 -3.64 -17.96 15.91
N SER A 82 -2.54 -17.40 16.44
CA SER A 82 -1.97 -16.15 15.95
C SER A 82 -1.46 -16.31 14.51
N SER A 83 -1.26 -15.19 13.83
CA SER A 83 -0.67 -15.18 12.49
C SER A 83 0.77 -15.70 12.53
N GLU A 84 1.53 -15.32 13.55
CA GLU A 84 2.92 -15.70 13.77
C GLU A 84 3.08 -17.22 13.98
N ASP A 85 2.19 -17.82 14.78
CA ASP A 85 2.24 -19.27 15.04
C ASP A 85 1.91 -20.09 13.80
N LEU A 86 1.00 -19.60 12.95
CA LEU A 86 0.71 -20.22 11.67
C LEU A 86 1.92 -20.13 10.73
N LEU A 87 2.56 -18.96 10.62
CA LEU A 87 3.72 -18.78 9.75
C LEU A 87 4.88 -19.74 10.07
N ARG A 88 5.05 -20.12 11.34
CA ARG A 88 6.08 -21.09 11.77
C ARG A 88 5.76 -22.53 11.37
N GLN A 89 4.49 -22.87 11.22
CA GLN A 89 4.02 -24.25 11.05
C GLN A 89 3.53 -24.56 9.62
N LEU A 90 3.28 -23.53 8.81
CA LEU A 90 2.84 -23.67 7.43
C LEU A 90 3.98 -24.10 6.49
N PRO A 91 3.68 -24.90 5.46
CA PRO A 91 4.60 -25.13 4.35
C PRO A 91 5.00 -23.81 3.67
N ASN A 92 6.20 -23.76 3.08
CA ASN A 92 6.78 -22.53 2.51
C ASN A 92 5.83 -21.78 1.55
N ASP A 93 5.10 -22.48 0.69
CA ASP A 93 4.21 -21.81 -0.28
C ASP A 93 3.00 -21.15 0.41
N ALA A 94 2.36 -21.86 1.34
CA ALA A 94 1.26 -21.32 2.14
C ALA A 94 1.74 -20.19 3.07
N ARG A 95 2.95 -20.33 3.62
CA ARG A 95 3.60 -19.30 4.44
C ARG A 95 3.79 -18.00 3.67
N LYS A 96 4.41 -18.05 2.49
CA LYS A 96 4.63 -16.85 1.64
C LYS A 96 3.32 -16.15 1.28
N LYS A 97 2.27 -16.90 0.96
CA LYS A 97 0.94 -16.33 0.70
C LYS A 97 0.37 -15.63 1.94
N LEU A 98 0.50 -16.23 3.12
CA LEU A 98 0.04 -15.62 4.37
C LEU A 98 0.84 -14.37 4.75
N GLU A 99 2.17 -14.38 4.57
CA GLU A 99 3.04 -13.21 4.79
C GLU A 99 2.60 -12.04 3.90
N TYR A 100 2.32 -12.31 2.63
CA TYR A 100 1.80 -11.31 1.69
C TYR A 100 0.44 -10.75 2.13
N GLN A 101 -0.51 -11.61 2.51
CA GLN A 101 -1.83 -11.17 2.96
C GLN A 101 -1.78 -10.36 4.27
N ILE A 102 -0.91 -10.75 5.21
CA ILE A 102 -0.67 -9.99 6.44
C ILE A 102 -0.08 -8.62 6.11
N SER A 103 0.87 -8.55 5.17
CA SER A 103 1.45 -7.29 4.71
C SER A 103 0.37 -6.37 4.11
N GLU A 104 -0.49 -6.91 3.25
CA GLU A 104 -1.58 -6.15 2.63
C GLU A 104 -2.63 -5.67 3.63
N LEU A 105 -3.01 -6.50 4.60
CA LEU A 105 -3.96 -6.10 5.66
C LEU A 105 -3.35 -5.06 6.61
N ASN A 106 -2.08 -5.23 6.98
CA ASN A 106 -1.36 -4.22 7.77
C ASN A 106 -1.30 -2.90 7.02
N ARG A 107 -1.05 -2.93 5.71
CA ARG A 107 -1.09 -1.74 4.85
C ARG A 107 -2.47 -1.09 4.85
N LYS A 108 -3.53 -1.87 4.58
CA LYS A 108 -4.93 -1.42 4.55
C LYS A 108 -5.34 -0.74 5.86
N TRP A 109 -5.02 -1.33 7.00
CA TRP A 109 -5.48 -0.83 8.29
C TRP A 109 -4.60 0.29 8.88
N LYS A 110 -3.30 0.34 8.53
CA LYS A 110 -2.47 1.53 8.77
C LYS A 110 -2.95 2.76 7.98
N LEU A 111 -3.48 2.56 6.78
CA LEU A 111 -4.10 3.64 5.98
C LEU A 111 -5.41 4.15 6.60
N GLY A 112 -6.18 3.26 7.25
CA GLY A 112 -7.42 3.61 7.95
C GLY A 112 -7.21 4.56 9.14
N ASP A 113 -6.17 4.32 9.95
CA ASP A 113 -5.76 5.20 11.06
C ASP A 113 -5.49 6.65 10.63
N TYR A 114 -4.96 6.81 9.43
CA TYR A 114 -4.54 8.10 8.91
C TYR A 114 -5.71 8.90 8.33
N ALA A 115 -6.65 8.21 7.67
CA ALA A 115 -7.82 8.83 7.06
C ALA A 115 -8.86 9.33 8.08
N GLU A 116 -8.94 8.72 9.27
CA GLU A 116 -9.80 9.17 10.37
C GLU A 116 -9.20 10.36 11.13
N ARG A 117 -7.87 10.43 11.29
CA ARG A 117 -7.17 11.56 11.94
C ARG A 117 -7.15 12.85 11.11
N LEU A 118 -7.35 12.75 9.80
CA LEU A 118 -7.41 13.88 8.87
C LEU A 118 -8.81 14.49 8.71
N ILE A 119 -9.79 14.07 9.51
CA ILE A 119 -11.08 14.76 9.60
C ILE A 119 -10.92 15.85 10.67
N PRO A 120 -10.80 17.15 10.31
CA PRO A 120 -10.92 18.17 11.33
C PRO A 120 -12.35 18.10 11.87
N GLU A 121 -12.51 18.12 13.20
CA GLU A 121 -13.79 18.42 13.84
C GLU A 121 -14.23 19.83 13.40
N GLN A 122 -14.80 19.95 12.20
CA GLN A 122 -15.57 21.12 11.80
C GLN A 122 -16.93 21.03 12.47
N ASN A 123 -16.98 21.35 13.76
CA ASN A 123 -18.17 21.84 14.43
C ASN A 123 -17.78 22.41 15.80
N GLN A 124 -17.24 23.64 15.81
CA GLN A 124 -17.60 24.65 16.79
C GLN A 124 -17.14 26.04 16.32
N ALA A 125 -18.00 27.03 16.62
CA ALA A 125 -18.05 28.34 16.02
C ALA A 125 -16.94 29.31 16.47
N GLN A 126 -16.71 30.32 15.62
CA GLN A 126 -16.37 31.73 15.90
C GLN A 126 -15.64 32.07 17.22
N SER A 127 -14.45 32.69 17.14
CA SER A 127 -14.29 34.15 17.27
C SER A 127 -12.81 34.58 17.27
N SER A 128 -12.54 35.67 16.55
CA SER A 128 -11.55 36.74 16.77
C SER A 128 -10.37 36.54 17.75
N SER A 129 -9.13 36.76 17.27
CA SER A 129 -8.26 37.93 17.58
C SER A 129 -6.77 37.60 17.40
N GLU A 130 -6.00 38.65 17.09
CA GLU A 130 -4.56 38.70 16.77
C GLU A 130 -3.64 38.10 17.85
N THR A 131 -2.59 37.33 17.48
CA THR A 131 -1.15 37.62 17.79
C THR A 131 -0.18 36.51 17.32
N GLN A 132 0.88 36.96 16.62
CA GLN A 132 2.29 36.50 16.61
C GLN A 132 2.68 35.09 16.06
N PRO A 133 3.88 34.95 15.44
CA PRO A 133 4.27 33.79 14.66
C PRO A 133 4.86 32.70 15.55
N ILE A 134 4.21 31.53 15.60
CA ILE A 134 4.77 30.34 16.24
C ILE A 134 5.59 29.59 15.19
N VAL A 135 6.89 29.44 15.48
CA VAL A 135 7.85 28.59 14.76
C VAL A 135 7.32 27.15 14.74
N GLN A 136 6.71 26.74 13.62
CA GLN A 136 6.43 25.34 13.30
C GLN A 136 7.61 24.77 12.50
N VAL A 137 8.63 24.31 13.21
CA VAL A 137 9.77 23.62 12.60
C VAL A 137 10.04 22.42 13.47
N GLU A 138 9.33 21.30 13.25
CA GLU A 138 9.79 19.92 13.56
C GLU A 138 8.75 18.82 13.27
N SER A 139 7.44 19.11 13.18
CA SER A 139 6.40 18.09 12.93
C SER A 139 6.19 17.70 11.46
N ASP A 140 6.58 18.53 10.51
CA ASP A 140 6.28 18.32 9.07
C ASP A 140 7.28 17.39 8.36
N ASN A 141 8.40 17.05 8.99
CA ASN A 141 9.40 16.19 8.36
C ASN A 141 9.10 14.71 8.54
N PHE A 142 8.50 14.30 9.67
CA PHE A 142 8.21 12.89 9.93
C PHE A 142 6.98 12.37 9.16
N VAL A 143 5.94 13.19 9.05
CA VAL A 143 4.67 12.86 8.34
C VAL A 143 4.84 12.71 6.83
N ALA A 144 5.72 13.50 6.24
CA ALA A 144 5.85 13.57 4.80
C ALA A 144 6.70 12.45 4.20
N ASP A 145 7.58 11.84 4.98
CA ASP A 145 8.31 10.64 4.54
C ASP A 145 7.38 9.42 4.48
N ASP A 146 6.42 9.30 5.39
CA ASP A 146 5.41 8.22 5.34
C ASP A 146 4.45 8.36 4.15
N LYS A 147 3.96 9.59 3.88
CA LYS A 147 3.12 9.85 2.69
C LYS A 147 3.88 9.57 1.40
N PHE A 148 5.14 9.99 1.34
CA PHE A 148 5.99 9.70 0.18
C PHE A 148 6.16 8.20 -0.03
N ASN A 149 6.48 7.45 1.03
CA ASN A 149 6.63 6.00 0.97
C ASN A 149 5.34 5.31 0.50
N HIS A 150 4.17 5.79 0.90
CA HIS A 150 2.89 5.27 0.41
C HIS A 150 2.69 5.50 -1.09
N ILE A 151 3.06 6.66 -1.60
CA ILE A 151 2.99 6.98 -3.02
C ILE A 151 3.95 6.07 -3.80
N ILE A 152 5.19 5.93 -3.34
CA ILE A 152 6.17 5.02 -3.93
C ILE A 152 5.63 3.60 -3.97
N ASN A 153 5.07 3.09 -2.87
CA ASN A 153 4.49 1.75 -2.83
C ASN A 153 3.32 1.59 -3.79
N ALA A 154 2.42 2.58 -3.88
CA ALA A 154 1.30 2.54 -4.82
C ALA A 154 1.78 2.51 -6.28
N ILE A 155 2.85 3.24 -6.62
CA ILE A 155 3.46 3.20 -7.95
C ILE A 155 4.17 1.85 -8.19
N CYS A 156 4.85 1.30 -7.19
CA CYS A 156 5.48 -0.03 -7.30
C CYS A 156 4.46 -1.17 -7.46
N ASP A 157 3.27 -1.03 -6.90
CA ASP A 157 2.16 -1.98 -7.04
C ASP A 157 1.36 -1.81 -8.33
N TYR A 158 1.55 -0.69 -9.01
CA TYR A 158 0.89 -0.45 -10.28
C TYR A 158 1.26 -1.54 -11.28
N ARG A 159 0.25 -2.21 -11.82
CA ARG A 159 0.38 -3.19 -12.90
C ARG A 159 -0.42 -2.67 -14.07
N PRO A 160 0.24 -2.14 -15.13
CA PRO A 160 -0.49 -1.67 -16.30
C PRO A 160 -1.26 -2.85 -16.91
N PRO A 161 -2.52 -2.65 -17.37
CA PRO A 161 -3.36 -3.75 -17.86
C PRO A 161 -2.78 -4.42 -19.11
N ARG A 162 -1.91 -3.71 -19.82
CA ARG A 162 -1.07 -4.20 -20.93
C ARG A 162 0.18 -3.34 -21.04
N ARG A 163 1.17 -3.78 -21.81
CA ARG A 163 2.26 -2.90 -22.26
C ARG A 163 1.69 -1.91 -23.28
N PHE A 164 2.01 -0.63 -23.12
CA PHE A 164 1.59 0.43 -24.04
C PHE A 164 2.74 0.89 -24.93
N ASP A 165 2.40 1.31 -26.13
CA ASP A 165 3.37 1.88 -27.06
C ASP A 165 3.65 3.36 -26.80
N GLU A 166 2.69 4.07 -26.19
CA GLU A 166 2.78 5.50 -25.92
C GLU A 166 2.94 5.79 -24.42
N GLU A 167 3.79 6.76 -24.07
CA GLU A 167 3.98 7.25 -22.70
C GLU A 167 2.67 7.79 -22.10
N LYS A 168 1.85 8.43 -22.93
CA LYS A 168 0.55 9.01 -22.53
C LYS A 168 -0.43 7.96 -22.00
N ASP A 169 -0.40 6.75 -22.53
CA ASP A 169 -1.27 5.68 -22.03
C ASP A 169 -0.86 5.24 -20.62
N TYR A 170 0.46 5.15 -20.36
CA TYR A 170 0.98 4.90 -19.01
C TYR A 170 0.61 6.03 -18.05
N GLU A 171 0.66 7.28 -18.49
CA GLU A 171 0.23 8.44 -17.71
C GLU A 171 -1.24 8.33 -17.30
N ILE A 172 -2.16 8.12 -18.26
CA ILE A 172 -3.60 8.04 -17.99
C ILE A 172 -3.92 6.91 -17.00
N THR A 173 -3.31 5.75 -17.21
CA THR A 173 -3.60 4.55 -16.44
C THR A 173 -2.96 4.60 -15.04
N LEU A 174 -1.73 5.12 -14.91
CA LEU A 174 -1.11 5.37 -13.62
C LEU A 174 -1.86 6.47 -12.85
N TYR A 175 -2.28 7.56 -13.51
CA TYR A 175 -3.12 8.58 -12.90
C TYR A 175 -4.41 7.97 -12.33
N SER A 176 -5.09 7.13 -13.10
CA SER A 176 -6.33 6.47 -12.66
C SER A 176 -6.08 5.55 -11.45
N HIS A 177 -5.00 4.78 -11.47
CA HIS A 177 -4.58 3.93 -10.35
C HIS A 177 -4.31 4.74 -9.08
N LEU A 178 -3.56 5.84 -9.20
CA LEU A 178 -3.25 6.73 -8.08
C LEU A 178 -4.48 7.46 -7.55
N GLN A 179 -5.41 7.87 -8.43
CA GLN A 179 -6.65 8.51 -8.02
C GLN A 179 -7.53 7.57 -7.19
N LEU A 180 -7.58 6.28 -7.54
CA LEU A 180 -8.27 5.25 -6.77
C LEU A 180 -7.56 4.95 -5.44
N ALA A 181 -6.22 4.92 -5.44
CA ALA A 181 -5.43 4.69 -4.23
C ALA A 181 -5.49 5.87 -3.25
N PHE A 182 -5.64 7.10 -3.76
CA PHE A 182 -5.57 8.34 -2.98
C PHE A 182 -6.76 9.28 -3.26
N PRO A 183 -8.02 8.87 -3.01
CA PRO A 183 -9.22 9.60 -3.41
C PRO A 183 -9.38 10.98 -2.73
N LYS A 184 -8.66 11.22 -1.63
CA LYS A 184 -8.69 12.48 -0.87
C LYS A 184 -7.46 13.37 -1.13
N VAL A 185 -6.54 12.96 -1.99
CA VAL A 185 -5.31 13.71 -2.26
C VAL A 185 -5.51 14.55 -3.52
N SER A 186 -5.06 15.81 -3.49
CA SER A 186 -5.10 16.68 -4.66
C SER A 186 -4.24 16.09 -5.78
N MET A 187 -4.86 15.86 -6.94
CA MET A 187 -4.19 15.37 -8.14
C MET A 187 -4.48 16.25 -9.33
N ALA A 188 -3.48 16.43 -10.19
CA ALA A 188 -3.63 17.07 -11.47
C ALA A 188 -2.78 16.35 -12.51
N ASN A 189 -3.37 16.10 -13.68
CA ASN A 189 -2.65 15.61 -14.82
C ASN A 189 -2.06 16.78 -15.62
N GLN A 190 -0.89 16.60 -16.22
CA GLN A 190 -0.25 17.59 -17.09
C GLN A 190 -0.12 18.97 -16.40
N TYR A 191 0.33 18.97 -15.14
CA TYR A 191 0.34 20.15 -14.27
C TYR A 191 1.43 21.16 -14.68
N LYS A 192 1.00 22.38 -15.01
CA LYS A 192 1.89 23.46 -15.46
C LYS A 192 2.61 24.14 -14.28
N LEU A 193 3.93 24.30 -14.42
CA LEU A 193 4.83 24.98 -13.48
C LEU A 193 5.67 26.01 -14.24
N GLY A 194 5.23 27.26 -14.25
CA GLY A 194 5.84 28.28 -15.12
C GLY A 194 5.86 27.79 -16.58
N ASP A 195 7.05 27.67 -17.15
CA ASP A 195 7.27 27.23 -18.55
C ASP A 195 7.47 25.72 -18.71
N THR A 196 7.41 24.96 -17.63
CA THR A 196 7.49 23.50 -17.66
C THR A 196 6.18 22.86 -17.19
N ARG A 197 6.07 21.56 -17.38
CA ARG A 197 4.90 20.77 -17.02
C ARG A 197 5.38 19.43 -16.51
N CYS A 198 4.79 18.93 -15.44
CA CYS A 198 5.01 17.55 -14.99
C CYS A 198 3.82 16.68 -15.39
N ASP A 199 4.06 15.40 -15.64
CA ASP A 199 3.03 14.48 -16.10
C ASP A 199 1.93 14.34 -15.06
N ILE A 200 2.27 14.04 -13.80
CA ILE A 200 1.28 13.98 -12.71
C ILE A 200 1.78 14.80 -11.52
N LYS A 201 0.91 15.67 -11.01
CA LYS A 201 1.06 16.25 -9.67
C LYS A 201 0.18 15.49 -8.70
N LEU A 202 0.77 15.01 -7.61
CA LEU A 202 0.07 14.37 -6.50
C LEU A 202 0.49 15.10 -5.22
N ASP A 203 -0.39 15.95 -4.69
CA ASP A 203 -0.09 16.86 -3.58
C ASP A 203 1.15 17.74 -3.84
N ASN A 204 2.20 17.59 -3.04
CA ASN A 204 3.50 18.26 -3.18
C ASN A 204 4.54 17.33 -3.84
N PHE A 205 4.11 16.33 -4.60
CA PHE A 205 4.98 15.44 -5.36
C PHE A 205 4.78 15.63 -6.86
N ALA A 206 5.90 15.71 -7.59
CA ALA A 206 5.89 15.65 -9.05
C ALA A 206 6.20 14.21 -9.47
N ILE A 207 5.44 13.67 -10.41
CA ILE A 207 5.69 12.37 -11.01
C ILE A 207 5.94 12.62 -12.50
N GLU A 208 7.06 12.12 -12.98
CA GLU A 208 7.45 12.15 -14.38
C GLU A 208 7.56 10.72 -14.89
N ILE A 209 6.99 10.45 -16.05
CA ILE A 209 6.86 9.13 -16.64
C ILE A 209 7.70 9.08 -17.90
N LYS A 210 8.42 7.97 -18.11
CA LYS A 210 9.14 7.70 -19.35
C LYS A 210 8.91 6.28 -19.81
N LYS A 211 8.74 6.08 -21.13
CA LYS A 211 8.66 4.74 -21.74
C LYS A 211 9.89 4.46 -22.59
N SER A 212 10.67 3.45 -22.21
CA SER A 212 11.89 3.02 -22.92
C SER A 212 12.79 4.20 -23.35
N PRO A 213 13.14 5.13 -22.43
CA PRO A 213 13.81 6.36 -22.80
C PRO A 213 15.20 6.09 -23.36
N SER A 214 15.54 6.80 -24.42
CA SER A 214 16.92 6.91 -24.92
C SER A 214 17.82 7.65 -23.94
N ASP A 215 19.14 7.49 -24.09
CA ASP A 215 20.12 8.24 -23.30
C ASP A 215 19.96 9.76 -23.45
N GLN A 216 19.52 10.23 -24.61
CA GLN A 216 19.24 11.65 -24.83
C GLN A 216 18.03 12.12 -24.03
N GLU A 217 16.97 11.31 -23.95
CA GLU A 217 15.78 11.62 -23.14
C GLU A 217 16.10 11.59 -21.65
N LEU A 218 16.93 10.64 -21.19
CA LEU A 218 17.40 10.61 -19.80
C LEU A 218 18.23 11.86 -19.44
N ARG A 219 19.06 12.36 -20.36
CA ARG A 219 19.77 13.65 -20.16
C ARG A 219 18.80 14.83 -20.08
N ARG A 220 17.81 14.92 -20.98
CA ARG A 220 16.77 15.98 -20.92
C ARG A 220 15.95 15.91 -19.63
N LEU A 221 15.65 14.70 -19.19
CA LEU A 221 14.95 14.46 -17.94
C LEU A 221 15.74 14.98 -16.73
N GLN A 222 17.07 14.82 -16.71
CA GLN A 222 17.91 15.39 -15.67
C GLN A 222 17.79 16.92 -15.60
N GLU A 223 17.77 17.60 -16.75
CA GLU A 223 17.57 19.06 -16.82
C GLU A 223 16.17 19.46 -16.33
N GLN A 224 15.16 18.65 -16.63
CA GLN A 224 13.79 18.85 -16.16
C GLN A 224 13.66 18.68 -14.65
N ILE A 225 14.26 17.63 -14.07
CA ILE A 225 14.34 17.43 -12.62
C ILE A 225 15.04 18.60 -11.93
N SER A 226 16.13 19.10 -12.52
CA SER A 226 16.86 20.27 -12.02
C SER A 226 16.05 21.57 -12.08
N ARG A 227 15.08 21.66 -12.99
CA ARG A 227 14.11 22.76 -13.02
C ARG A 227 13.03 22.57 -11.95
N TYR A 228 12.51 21.36 -11.78
CA TYR A 228 11.51 21.06 -10.76
C TYR A 228 11.99 21.32 -9.34
N SER A 229 13.26 21.03 -9.04
CA SER A 229 13.83 21.27 -7.72
C SER A 229 13.84 22.76 -7.32
N LYS A 230 13.75 23.68 -8.28
CA LYS A 230 13.65 25.13 -8.02
C LYS A 230 12.25 25.56 -7.60
N TYR A 231 11.22 24.74 -7.82
CA TYR A 231 9.86 25.07 -7.40
C TYR A 231 9.65 24.64 -5.94
N PRO A 232 9.29 25.57 -5.03
CA PRO A 232 9.12 25.26 -3.60
C PRO A 232 7.90 24.37 -3.33
N ASN A 233 6.96 24.31 -4.28
CA ASN A 233 5.70 23.57 -4.14
C ASN A 233 5.90 22.05 -4.27
N PHE A 234 7.06 21.59 -4.71
CA PHE A 234 7.38 20.17 -4.77
C PHE A 234 8.37 19.80 -3.68
N ARG A 235 8.02 18.84 -2.85
CA ARG A 235 8.92 18.27 -1.86
C ARG A 235 9.87 17.27 -2.51
N LYS A 236 9.32 16.30 -3.25
CA LYS A 236 10.07 15.25 -3.96
C LYS A 236 9.54 15.06 -5.39
N ILE A 237 10.38 14.48 -6.22
CA ILE A 237 10.18 14.17 -7.63
C ILE A 237 10.31 12.65 -7.77
N ILE A 238 9.34 12.02 -8.40
CA ILE A 238 9.30 10.59 -8.65
C ILE A 238 9.42 10.39 -10.15
N VAL A 239 10.42 9.63 -10.57
CA VAL A 239 10.62 9.26 -11.97
C VAL A 239 10.16 7.82 -12.13
N VAL A 240 9.24 7.56 -13.05
CA VAL A 240 8.72 6.22 -13.34
C VAL A 240 9.13 5.84 -14.76
N ILE A 241 9.97 4.83 -14.90
CA ILE A 241 10.49 4.37 -16.19
C ILE A 241 9.91 3.00 -16.51
N PHE A 242 9.07 2.93 -17.53
CA PHE A 242 8.55 1.68 -18.07
C PHE A 242 9.46 1.15 -19.19
N ASP A 243 9.57 -0.16 -19.31
CA ASP A 243 10.41 -0.84 -20.31
C ASP A 243 11.87 -0.35 -20.27
N ALA A 244 12.39 -0.18 -19.06
CA ALA A 244 13.69 0.42 -18.79
C ALA A 244 14.85 -0.48 -19.27
N ASP A 245 15.85 0.13 -19.91
CA ASP A 245 17.16 -0.49 -20.09
C ASP A 245 17.97 -0.38 -18.78
N ARG A 246 18.54 -1.50 -18.33
CA ARG A 246 19.24 -1.58 -17.05
C ARG A 246 20.50 -0.70 -17.03
N GLN A 247 21.26 -0.67 -18.13
CA GLN A 247 22.53 0.06 -18.18
C GLN A 247 22.29 1.57 -18.24
N SER A 248 21.43 2.03 -19.15
CA SER A 248 21.08 3.44 -19.29
C SER A 248 20.42 3.98 -18.02
N THR A 249 19.53 3.21 -17.40
CA THR A 249 18.89 3.61 -16.12
C THR A 249 19.90 3.69 -14.98
N SER A 250 20.83 2.73 -14.89
CA SER A 250 21.90 2.76 -13.88
C SER A 250 22.81 3.99 -14.05
N ASN A 251 23.20 4.28 -15.28
CA ASN A 251 23.98 5.48 -15.61
C ASN A 251 23.23 6.75 -15.22
N PHE A 252 21.95 6.86 -15.57
CA PHE A 252 21.09 7.98 -15.18
C PHE A 252 21.01 8.16 -13.66
N CYS A 253 20.75 7.08 -12.91
CA CYS A 253 20.72 7.11 -11.45
C CYS A 253 22.07 7.54 -10.84
N ASN A 254 23.20 7.12 -11.40
CA ASN A 254 24.52 7.55 -10.97
C ASN A 254 24.76 9.03 -11.24
N THR A 255 24.30 9.54 -12.38
CA THR A 255 24.36 10.97 -12.67
C THR A 255 23.50 11.77 -11.71
N ILE A 256 22.28 11.34 -11.40
CA ILE A 256 21.43 12.00 -10.38
C ILE A 256 22.10 12.00 -9.01
N LYS A 257 22.79 10.93 -8.61
CA LYS A 257 23.55 10.86 -7.35
C LYS A 257 24.67 11.89 -7.25
N GLN A 258 25.20 12.35 -8.37
CA GLN A 258 26.23 13.39 -8.41
C GLN A 258 25.66 14.81 -8.38
N THR A 259 24.33 14.97 -8.33
CA THR A 259 23.66 16.27 -8.27
C THR A 259 23.16 16.60 -6.86
N ASN A 260 23.02 17.89 -6.58
CA ASN A 260 22.49 18.39 -5.29
C ASN A 260 20.98 18.17 -5.10
N VAL A 261 20.33 17.39 -5.97
CA VAL A 261 18.88 17.11 -5.89
C VAL A 261 18.57 15.67 -5.49
N ILE A 262 19.59 14.86 -5.19
CA ILE A 262 19.42 13.43 -4.86
C ILE A 262 18.36 13.17 -3.79
N ASP A 263 18.36 13.93 -2.69
CA ASP A 263 17.41 13.72 -1.58
C ASP A 263 15.95 14.03 -1.96
N ARG A 264 15.75 14.60 -3.15
CA ARG A 264 14.45 14.98 -3.69
C ARG A 264 14.01 14.10 -4.84
N VAL A 265 14.81 13.12 -5.29
CA VAL A 265 14.49 12.29 -6.46
C VAL A 265 14.41 10.82 -6.09
N THR A 266 13.36 10.13 -6.53
CA THR A 266 13.28 8.67 -6.48
C THR A 266 12.94 8.14 -7.86
N VAL A 267 13.71 7.13 -8.30
CA VAL A 267 13.55 6.49 -9.61
C VAL A 267 12.96 5.10 -9.39
N ILE A 268 11.83 4.83 -10.03
CA ILE A 268 11.17 3.53 -10.09
C ILE A 268 11.28 3.05 -11.54
N ALA A 269 11.93 1.92 -11.76
CA ALA A 269 12.16 1.37 -13.09
C ALA A 269 11.58 -0.04 -13.21
N ASP A 270 10.74 -0.23 -14.21
CA ASP A 270 10.25 -1.54 -14.66
C ASP A 270 11.13 -2.00 -15.83
N TYR A 271 12.02 -2.95 -15.56
CA TYR A 271 13.03 -3.38 -16.51
C TYR A 271 12.44 -4.25 -17.61
N ARG A 272 12.87 -3.99 -18.84
CA ARG A 272 12.54 -4.84 -19.97
C ARG A 272 13.20 -6.21 -19.79
N VAL A 273 12.41 -7.28 -19.89
CA VAL A 273 12.94 -8.62 -20.08
C VAL A 273 13.31 -8.74 -21.55
N VAL A 274 14.58 -8.54 -21.88
CA VAL A 274 15.08 -8.73 -23.25
C VAL A 274 15.36 -10.23 -23.44
N MET A 275 14.52 -10.89 -24.23
CA MET A 275 14.80 -12.24 -24.71
C MET A 275 15.77 -12.13 -25.88
N GLU A 276 17.05 -12.41 -25.63
CA GLU A 276 18.05 -12.58 -26.69
C GLU A 276 18.22 -14.10 -26.90
N ASP A 277 18.02 -14.58 -28.13
CA ASP A 277 18.11 -16.01 -28.49
C ASP A 277 17.29 -16.97 -27.61
N GLY A 278 16.10 -16.53 -27.17
CA GLY A 278 15.20 -17.35 -26.36
C GLY A 278 15.64 -17.56 -24.90
N LYS A 279 16.61 -16.77 -24.40
CA LYS A 279 17.06 -16.82 -23.00
C LYS A 279 16.73 -15.53 -22.27
N LEU A 280 16.26 -15.68 -21.03
CA LEU A 280 16.08 -14.60 -20.06
C LEU A 280 17.45 -14.03 -19.67
N LYS A 281 17.65 -12.73 -19.84
CA LYS A 281 18.76 -11.96 -19.26
C LYS A 281 18.29 -11.18 -18.04
#